data_AF-A0AAP8GER7-F1
#
_entry.id   AF-A0AAP8GER7-F1
#
_cell.length_a   1.000
_cell.length_b   1.000
_cell.length_c   1.000
_cell.angle_alpha   90.00
_cell.angle_beta   90.00
_cell.angle_gamma   90.00
#
_symmetry.space_group_name_H-M   'P 1'
#
loop_
_entity.id
_entity.type
_entity.pdbx_description
1 polymer ?
#
loop_
_entity_poly.entity_id
_entity_poly.type
_entity_poly.pdbx_seq_one_letter_code
_entity_poly.pdbx_strand_id
1 'polypeptide(L)'
;PYATVSEMKHYFEDDTIETHQQGITRCIETIAPEIDEDAVNILISHLTVQGGKTSDSERPLTIGTVESVQKGVFDIFDYVMLGHLHHPFSIEDDKIKYSGSLLQYS
;
A
#
# COMPACT_ATOMS: atom_id res chain seq x y z
N PRO A 1 6.74 5.28 2.46
CA PRO A 1 6.14 6.63 2.61
C PRO A 1 4.61 6.49 2.51
N TYR A 2 3.84 7.29 3.26
CA TYR A 2 2.36 7.30 3.20
C TYR A 2 1.92 8.55 2.44
N ALA A 3 0.92 8.43 1.56
CA ALA A 3 0.32 9.54 0.84
C ALA A 3 -1.20 9.50 1.02
N THR A 4 -1.81 10.64 1.33
CA THR A 4 -3.26 10.79 1.46
C THR A 4 -3.93 10.90 0.09
N VAL A 5 -5.23 10.61 0.03
CA VAL A 5 -6.06 10.82 -1.17
C VAL A 5 -5.95 12.26 -1.68
N SER A 6 -6.00 13.25 -0.79
CA SER A 6 -5.90 14.67 -1.14
C SER A 6 -4.54 15.04 -1.75
N GLU A 7 -3.45 14.48 -1.22
CA GLU A 7 -2.10 14.69 -1.78
C GLU A 7 -1.98 14.09 -3.18
N MET A 8 -2.48 12.86 -3.38
CA MET A 8 -2.47 12.21 -4.71
C MET A 8 -3.34 12.96 -5.71
N LYS A 9 -4.56 13.34 -5.31
CA LYS A 9 -5.47 14.17 -6.10
C LYS A 9 -4.84 15.49 -6.54
N HIS A 10 -4.17 16.18 -5.62
CA HIS A 10 -3.47 17.42 -5.94
C HIS A 10 -2.27 17.19 -6.87
N TYR A 11 -1.47 16.16 -6.61
CA TYR A 11 -0.28 15.85 -7.42
C TYR A 11 -0.61 15.49 -8.86
N PHE A 12 -1.66 14.68 -9.08
CA PHE A 12 -2.09 14.27 -10.42
C PHE A 12 -3.06 15.27 -11.08
N GLU A 13 -3.45 16.35 -10.39
CA GLU A 13 -4.51 17.27 -10.80
C GLU A 13 -5.80 16.53 -11.22
N ASP A 14 -6.12 15.44 -10.52
CA ASP A 14 -7.20 14.52 -10.86
C ASP A 14 -8.26 14.49 -9.75
N ASP A 15 -9.34 15.24 -10.00
CA ASP A 15 -10.45 15.36 -9.07
C ASP A 15 -11.23 14.06 -8.86
N THR A 16 -11.05 13.04 -9.70
CA THR A 16 -11.75 11.74 -9.65
C THR A 16 -11.13 10.74 -8.68
N ILE A 17 -9.94 11.04 -8.13
CA ILE A 17 -9.30 10.25 -7.09
C ILE A 17 -10.01 10.51 -5.75
N GLU A 18 -10.88 9.59 -5.36
CA GLU A 18 -11.68 9.66 -4.12
C GLU A 18 -11.26 8.62 -3.08
N THR A 19 -10.47 7.62 -3.47
CA THR A 19 -10.06 6.49 -2.62
C THR A 19 -8.56 6.24 -2.69
N HIS A 20 -8.01 5.62 -1.63
CA HIS A 20 -6.62 5.16 -1.62
C HIS A 20 -6.34 4.18 -2.75
N GLN A 21 -7.30 3.29 -3.04
CA GLN A 21 -7.22 2.36 -4.17
C GLN A 21 -6.98 3.10 -5.50
N GLN A 22 -7.78 4.11 -5.82
CA GLN A 22 -7.62 4.89 -7.06
C GLN A 22 -6.28 5.62 -7.11
N GLY A 23 -5.90 6.29 -6.01
CA GLY A 23 -4.66 7.04 -5.95
C GLY A 23 -3.42 6.15 -6.11
N ILE A 24 -3.38 5.02 -5.42
CA ILE A 24 -2.27 4.07 -5.51
C ILE A 24 -2.23 3.37 -6.88
N THR A 25 -3.38 2.99 -7.46
CA THR A 25 -3.43 2.50 -8.85
C THR A 25 -2.84 3.55 -9.80
N ARG A 26 -3.21 4.82 -9.66
CA ARG A 26 -2.68 5.90 -10.51
C ARG A 26 -1.17 6.10 -10.38
N CYS A 27 -0.64 6.03 -9.16
CA CYS A 27 0.80 6.03 -8.91
C CYS A 27 1.50 4.88 -9.66
N ILE A 28 0.94 3.67 -9.56
CA ILE A 28 1.54 2.48 -10.17
C ILE A 28 1.45 2.51 -11.70
N GLU A 29 0.33 2.96 -12.27
CA GLU A 29 0.20 3.20 -13.71
C GLU A 29 1.24 4.20 -14.24
N THR A 30 1.63 5.18 -13.42
CA THR A 30 2.66 6.17 -13.78
C THR A 30 4.07 5.57 -13.73
N ILE A 31 4.30 4.59 -12.84
CA ILE A 31 5.60 3.90 -12.68
C ILE A 31 5.77 2.78 -13.72
N ALA A 32 4.69 2.09 -14.09
CA ALA A 32 4.74 0.88 -14.92
C ALA A 32 5.55 1.02 -16.23
N PRO A 33 5.49 2.14 -16.98
CA PRO A 33 6.31 2.31 -18.19
C PRO A 33 7.82 2.38 -17.95
N GLU A 34 8.25 2.69 -16.73
CA GLU A 34 9.65 2.86 -16.34
C GLU A 34 10.24 1.58 -15.71
N ILE A 35 9.46 0.51 -15.60
CA ILE A 35 9.92 -0.77 -15.05
C ILE A 35 10.86 -1.45 -16.06
N ASP A 36 12.04 -1.80 -15.59
CA ASP A 36 12.98 -2.68 -16.29
C ASP A 36 12.71 -4.13 -15.87
N GLU A 37 12.13 -4.94 -16.76
CA GLU A 37 11.79 -6.35 -16.49
C GLU A 37 13.02 -7.25 -16.34
N ASP A 38 14.21 -6.80 -16.74
CA ASP A 38 15.47 -7.54 -16.56
C ASP A 38 16.13 -7.25 -15.19
N ALA A 39 15.58 -6.32 -14.41
CA ALA A 39 16.06 -5.94 -13.08
C ALA A 39 15.12 -6.41 -11.95
N VAL A 40 15.60 -6.35 -10.70
CA VAL A 40 14.77 -6.63 -9.51
C VAL A 40 14.05 -5.35 -9.09
N ASN A 41 12.72 -5.38 -9.17
CA ASN A 41 11.83 -4.26 -8.88
C ASN A 41 11.18 -4.42 -7.50
N ILE A 42 11.54 -3.55 -6.55
CA ILE A 42 11.04 -3.60 -5.17
C ILE A 42 10.24 -2.33 -4.86
N LEU A 43 8.97 -2.49 -4.53
CA LEU A 43 8.16 -1.40 -3.98
C LEU A 43 8.33 -1.32 -2.47
N ILE A 44 8.63 -0.12 -1.95
CA ILE A 44 8.63 0.17 -0.52
C ILE A 44 7.58 1.24 -0.23
N SER A 45 6.57 0.89 0.56
CA SER A 45 5.46 1.80 0.84
C SER A 45 4.91 1.64 2.26
N HIS A 46 4.01 2.54 2.65
CA HIS A 46 3.31 2.48 3.94
C HIS A 46 1.81 2.56 3.64
N LEU A 47 1.14 1.41 3.56
CA LEU A 47 -0.27 1.28 3.22
C LEU A 47 -0.84 -0.06 3.71
N THR A 48 -2.16 -0.18 3.73
CA THR A 48 -2.85 -1.44 4.05
C THR A 48 -3.26 -2.17 2.77
N VAL A 49 -3.01 -3.47 2.69
CA VAL A 49 -3.49 -4.35 1.62
C VAL A 49 -4.72 -5.11 2.10
N GLN A 50 -5.71 -5.28 1.22
CA GLN A 50 -6.91 -6.06 1.52
C GLN A 50 -6.55 -7.48 1.96
N GLY A 51 -7.20 -7.96 3.03
CA GLY A 51 -6.91 -9.26 3.64
C GLY A 51 -5.81 -9.22 4.71
N GLY A 52 -5.16 -8.07 4.92
CA GLY A 52 -4.26 -7.86 6.05
C GLY A 52 -4.99 -7.92 7.39
N LYS A 53 -4.49 -8.72 8.33
CA LYS A 53 -4.97 -8.78 9.72
C LYS A 53 -4.41 -7.60 10.51
N THR A 54 -5.31 -6.85 11.14
CA THR A 54 -5.00 -5.69 11.97
C THR A 54 -4.80 -6.09 13.45
N SER A 55 -3.99 -5.36 14.22
CA SER A 55 -3.90 -5.52 15.69
C SER A 55 -4.81 -4.53 16.45
N ASP A 56 -4.96 -4.73 17.76
CA ASP A 56 -5.82 -3.87 18.62
C ASP A 56 -5.30 -2.42 18.74
N SER A 57 -3.99 -2.19 18.59
CA SER A 57 -3.38 -0.85 18.52
C SER A 57 -3.55 -0.14 17.18
N GLU A 58 -4.00 -0.85 16.14
CA GLU A 58 -4.31 -0.20 14.88
C GLU A 58 -5.63 0.55 15.02
N ARG A 59 -5.63 1.84 14.69
CA ARG A 59 -6.86 2.64 14.72
C ARG A 59 -7.77 2.10 13.61
N PRO A 60 -9.02 1.69 13.91
CA PRO A 60 -9.97 1.42 12.85
C PRO A 60 -10.24 2.74 12.13
N LEU A 61 -9.66 2.91 10.94
CA LEU A 61 -9.86 4.08 10.09
C LEU A 61 -11.13 3.95 9.24
N THR A 62 -12.11 3.18 9.74
CA THR A 62 -13.37 2.85 9.07
C THR A 62 -14.44 3.94 9.22
N ILE A 63 -14.06 5.22 9.08
CA ILE A 63 -15.03 6.29 8.84
C ILE A 63 -14.77 6.84 7.43
N GLY A 64 -15.40 6.19 6.44
CA GLY A 64 -15.77 6.84 5.18
C GLY A 64 -14.93 6.57 3.94
N THR A 65 -13.76 5.93 4.01
CA THR A 65 -12.99 5.56 2.80
C THR A 65 -12.28 4.22 3.00
N VAL A 66 -12.30 3.37 1.97
CA VAL A 66 -11.52 2.12 1.98
C VAL A 66 -10.05 2.51 1.85
N GLU A 67 -9.31 2.46 2.96
CA GLU A 67 -7.86 2.71 2.99
C GLU A 67 -7.04 1.51 2.50
N SER A 68 -7.68 0.37 2.24
CA SER A 68 -6.99 -0.84 1.80
C SER A 68 -6.96 -0.99 0.28
N VAL A 69 -5.79 -1.32 -0.25
CA VAL A 69 -5.54 -1.52 -1.67
C VAL A 69 -5.59 -3.00 -2.01
N GLN A 70 -6.16 -3.35 -3.15
CA GLN A 70 -6.14 -4.71 -3.68
C GLN A 70 -4.71 -5.13 -4.01
N LYS A 71 -4.34 -6.37 -3.67
CA LYS A 71 -2.98 -6.88 -3.89
C LYS A 71 -2.53 -6.85 -5.35
N GLY A 72 -3.45 -7.07 -6.30
CA GLY A 72 -3.13 -7.19 -7.73
C GLY A 72 -2.58 -5.91 -8.35
N VAL A 73 -2.76 -4.75 -7.70
CA VAL A 73 -2.14 -3.50 -8.18
C VAL A 73 -0.61 -3.60 -8.13
N PHE A 74 -0.04 -4.44 -7.26
CA PHE A 74 1.41 -4.54 -7.08
C PHE A 74 2.07 -5.64 -7.92
N ASP A 75 1.35 -6.25 -8.87
CA ASP A 75 1.83 -7.43 -9.60
C ASP A 75 3.09 -7.15 -10.45
N ILE A 76 3.31 -5.89 -10.85
CA ILE A 76 4.46 -5.46 -11.66
C ILE A 76 5.81 -5.43 -10.90
N PHE A 77 5.79 -5.57 -9.57
CA PHE A 77 7.01 -5.60 -8.74
C PHE A 77 7.38 -7.03 -8.38
N ASP A 78 8.65 -7.34 -8.21
CA ASP A 78 9.12 -8.64 -7.72
C ASP A 78 8.86 -8.83 -6.23
N TYR A 79 8.99 -7.74 -5.46
CA TYR A 79 8.73 -7.70 -4.02
C TYR A 79 8.03 -6.41 -3.61
N VAL A 80 7.20 -6.52 -2.57
CA VAL A 80 6.49 -5.39 -1.99
C VAL A 80 6.71 -5.38 -0.48
N MET A 81 7.42 -4.36 0.01
CA MET A 81 7.75 -4.19 1.42
C MET A 81 6.91 -3.07 2.03
N LEU A 82 6.03 -3.42 2.95
CA LEU A 82 5.03 -2.52 3.52
C LEU A 82 5.29 -2.23 5.00
N GLY A 83 5.07 -0.97 5.38
CA GLY A 83 4.77 -0.58 6.76
C GLY A 83 3.26 -0.45 6.98
N HIS A 84 2.87 0.10 8.12
CA HIS A 84 1.50 0.31 8.62
C HIS A 84 1.00 -0.76 9.58
N LEU A 85 0.91 -2.01 9.13
CA LEU A 85 0.47 -3.10 10.01
C LEU A 85 1.60 -3.47 10.96
N HIS A 86 1.28 -3.56 12.25
CA HIS A 86 2.28 -3.75 13.30
C HIS A 86 2.69 -5.21 13.48
N HIS A 87 1.97 -6.16 12.87
CA HIS A 87 2.30 -7.57 12.92
C HIS A 87 2.98 -8.03 11.61
N PRO A 88 4.17 -8.67 11.67
CA PRO A 88 4.90 -9.07 10.46
C PRO A 88 4.17 -10.17 9.65
N PHE A 89 3.29 -10.94 10.30
CA PHE A 89 2.43 -11.94 9.64
C PHE A 89 1.00 -11.42 9.39
N SER A 90 0.83 -10.10 9.25
CA SER A 90 -0.47 -9.53 8.94
C SER A 90 -1.00 -9.98 7.58
N ILE A 91 -0.14 -10.41 6.65
CA ILE A 91 -0.56 -10.95 5.34
C ILE A 91 0.17 -12.26 5.05
N GLU A 92 -0.54 -13.21 4.44
CA GLU A 92 0.02 -14.44 3.90
C GLU A 92 0.10 -14.30 2.37
N ASP A 93 1.27 -13.92 1.88
CA ASP A 93 1.55 -13.73 0.46
C ASP A 93 3.05 -13.96 0.21
N ASP A 94 3.41 -14.49 -0.97
CA ASP A 94 4.82 -14.77 -1.30
C ASP A 94 5.62 -13.50 -1.60
N LYS A 95 4.98 -12.47 -2.17
CA LYS A 95 5.57 -11.23 -2.68
C LYS A 95 5.42 -10.06 -1.71
N ILE A 96 4.28 -9.97 -1.02
CA ILE A 96 3.95 -8.83 -0.14
C ILE A 96 4.30 -9.16 1.32
N LYS A 97 5.12 -8.31 1.95
CA LYS A 97 5.57 -8.48 3.34
C LYS A 97 5.36 -7.20 4.14
N TYR A 98 4.89 -7.35 5.38
CA TYR A 98 4.87 -6.26 6.36
C TYR A 98 6.10 -6.33 7.26
N SER A 99 6.75 -5.20 7.53
CA SER A 99 7.89 -5.16 8.45
C SER A 99 7.50 -5.45 9.90
N GLY A 100 6.24 -5.16 10.26
CA GLY A 100 5.80 -5.09 11.65
C GLY A 100 6.48 -3.93 12.41
N SER A 101 6.17 -3.82 13.69
CA SER A 101 6.81 -2.87 14.60
C SER A 101 8.08 -3.46 15.24
N LEU A 102 9.09 -2.61 15.50
CA LEU A 102 10.35 -3.02 16.14
C LEU A 102 10.15 -3.47 17.60
N LEU A 103 9.13 -2.94 18.27
CA LEU A 103 8.72 -3.29 19.63
C LEU A 103 7.24 -3.68 19.61
N GLN A 104 6.82 -4.48 20.58
CA GLN A 104 5.41 -4.86 20.71
C GLN A 104 4.58 -3.64 21.10
N TYR A 105 3.79 -3.14 20.15
CA TYR A 105 2.69 -2.22 20.42
C TYR A 105 1.43 -3.07 20.34
N SER A 106 0.77 -3.28 21.50
CA SER A 106 -0.46 -4.07 21.63
C SER A 106 -1.65 -3.31 21.11
#